data_AF-A0A4R4PWU4-F1
#
_entry.id   AF-A0A4R4PWU4-F1
#
_cell.length_a   1.000
_cell.length_b   1.000
_cell.length_c   1.000
_cell.angle_alpha   90.00
_cell.angle_beta   90.00
_cell.angle_gamma   90.00
#
_symmetry.space_group_name_H-M   'P 1'
#
loop_
_entity.id
_entity.type
_entity.pdbx_description
1 polymer ?
#
loop_
_entity_poly.entity_id
_entity_poly.type
_entity_poly.pdbx_seq_one_letter_code
_entity_poly.pdbx_strand_id
1 'polypeptide(L)'
;MSHLALQLGQPGQAARLARAGRSETAAGAFVPTLIARLHAMEARALARAGEEAAAGRAIEAAEKSLSQDAEEPPSVWISHFDEASLASEATLCLRDLGRHPAAAEQAERAVRLRGGDRARSRVFGQISQAVIHAEMGELESACEVGDQLLDSCRVLGSLRITQQLDELAGTLRPFASERRVARLLDALGEVKRQRSLLLAGIPSSDPGGPSS
;
A
#
# COMPACT_ATOMS: atom_id res chain seq x y z
N MET A 1 -4.29 0.62 14.76
CA MET A 1 -5.75 0.93 14.74
C MET A 1 -6.18 1.87 13.62
N SER A 2 -5.43 2.91 13.24
CA SER A 2 -5.89 3.84 12.18
C SER A 2 -6.03 3.20 10.78
N HIS A 3 -5.13 2.30 10.34
CA HIS A 3 -5.35 1.53 9.10
C HIS A 3 -6.60 0.63 9.15
N LEU A 4 -6.92 0.04 10.31
CA LEU A 4 -8.13 -0.76 10.49
C LEU A 4 -9.38 0.13 10.46
N ALA A 5 -9.34 1.32 11.07
CA ALA A 5 -10.44 2.29 11.00
C ALA A 5 -10.68 2.80 9.56
N LEU A 6 -9.62 2.94 8.76
CA LEU A 6 -9.75 3.22 7.31
C LEU A 6 -10.39 2.05 6.57
N GLN A 7 -10.00 0.81 6.86
CA GLN A 7 -10.60 -0.38 6.26
C GLN A 7 -12.08 -0.55 6.67
N LEU A 8 -12.49 -0.02 7.82
CA LEU A 8 -13.87 0.00 8.32
C LEU A 8 -14.69 1.22 7.86
N GLY A 9 -14.15 2.05 6.95
CA GLY A 9 -14.87 3.21 6.41
C GLY A 9 -15.05 4.38 7.39
N GLN A 10 -14.18 4.49 8.39
CA GLN A 10 -14.24 5.53 9.43
C GLN A 10 -13.05 6.50 9.33
N PRO A 11 -12.97 7.34 8.27
CA PRO A 11 -11.82 8.20 8.01
C PRO A 11 -11.61 9.22 9.14
N GLY A 12 -12.67 9.81 9.68
CA GLY A 12 -12.56 10.76 10.79
C GLY A 12 -11.95 10.14 12.06
N GLN A 13 -12.27 8.88 12.36
CA GLN A 13 -11.65 8.17 13.50
C GLN A 13 -10.19 7.81 13.23
N ALA A 14 -9.86 7.40 12.00
CA ALA A 14 -8.48 7.15 11.60
C ALA A 14 -7.60 8.40 11.74
N ALA A 15 -8.11 9.57 11.34
CA ALA A 15 -7.42 10.86 11.49
C ALA A 15 -7.22 11.23 12.96
N ARG A 16 -8.26 11.09 13.81
CA ARG A 16 -8.14 11.34 15.26
C ARG A 16 -7.10 10.43 15.92
N LEU A 17 -7.09 9.14 15.58
CA LEU A 17 -6.11 8.19 16.13
C LEU A 17 -4.68 8.55 15.70
N ALA A 18 -4.48 9.01 14.46
CA ALA A 18 -3.17 9.47 14.00
C ALA A 18 -2.70 10.71 14.76
N ARG A 19 -3.59 11.69 14.98
CA ARG A 19 -3.30 12.91 15.78
C ARG A 19 -3.02 12.60 17.24
N ALA A 20 -3.77 11.68 17.85
CA ALA A 20 -3.56 11.25 19.22
C ALA A 20 -2.17 10.61 19.38
N GLY A 21 -1.81 9.68 18.49
CA GLY A 21 -0.48 9.08 18.48
C GLY A 21 0.65 10.11 18.34
N ARG A 22 0.47 11.16 17.52
CA ARG A 22 1.45 12.26 17.41
C ARG A 22 1.62 13.03 18.71
N SER A 23 0.50 13.31 19.39
CA SER A 23 0.50 14.06 20.65
C SER A 23 1.21 13.27 21.76
N GLU A 24 1.06 11.95 21.78
CA GLU A 24 1.79 11.06 22.70
C GLU A 24 3.29 10.99 22.37
N THR A 25 3.67 10.96 21.09
CA THR A 25 5.09 10.99 20.70
C THR A 25 5.78 12.30 21.06
N ALA A 26 5.06 13.42 21.05
CA ALA A 26 5.59 14.72 21.46
C ALA A 26 5.86 14.82 22.98
N ALA A 27 5.22 13.95 23.78
CA ALA A 27 5.43 13.85 25.22
C ALA A 27 6.52 12.84 25.61
N GLY A 28 7.08 12.11 24.65
CA GLY A 28 8.07 11.03 24.85
C GLY A 28 9.34 11.22 24.01
N ALA A 29 9.99 10.12 23.64
CA ALA A 29 11.16 10.15 22.77
C ALA A 29 10.75 10.54 21.33
N PHE A 30 11.42 11.56 20.78
CA PHE A 30 11.19 12.04 19.42
C PHE A 30 11.72 11.00 18.42
N VAL A 31 10.81 10.37 17.66
CA VAL A 31 11.15 9.38 16.62
C VAL A 31 10.64 9.91 15.28
N PRO A 32 11.49 10.52 14.44
CA PRO A 32 11.07 11.19 13.19
C PRO A 32 10.30 10.27 12.24
N THR A 33 10.72 9.02 12.06
CA THR A 33 10.03 8.03 11.22
C THR A 33 8.62 7.70 11.69
N LEU A 34 8.40 7.63 13.00
CA LEU A 34 7.08 7.38 13.57
C LEU A 34 6.17 8.59 13.33
N ILE A 35 6.69 9.80 13.51
CA ILE A 35 5.96 11.05 13.25
C ILE A 35 5.60 11.16 11.76
N ALA A 36 6.54 10.87 10.87
CA ALA A 36 6.31 10.83 9.43
C ALA A 36 5.20 9.84 9.06
N ARG A 37 5.24 8.63 9.62
CA ARG A 37 4.20 7.61 9.42
C ARG A 37 2.83 8.09 9.88
N LEU A 38 2.74 8.70 11.05
CA LEU A 38 1.47 9.20 11.58
C LEU A 38 0.89 10.33 10.72
N HIS A 39 1.73 11.22 10.20
CA HIS A 39 1.32 12.23 9.23
C HIS A 39 0.81 11.61 7.92
N ALA A 40 1.48 10.59 7.38
CA ALA A 40 1.01 9.89 6.18
C ALA A 40 -0.36 9.19 6.40
N MET A 41 -0.56 8.59 7.58
CA MET A 41 -1.84 7.98 7.96
C MET A 41 -2.96 9.02 8.11
N GLU A 42 -2.65 10.20 8.68
CA GLU A 42 -3.57 11.33 8.74
C GLU A 42 -3.93 11.83 7.33
N ALA A 43 -2.93 12.00 6.45
CA ALA A 43 -3.13 12.46 5.08
C ALA A 43 -4.13 11.58 4.33
N ARG A 44 -3.95 10.26 4.38
CA ARG A 44 -4.87 9.32 3.73
C ARG A 44 -6.29 9.38 4.31
N ALA A 45 -6.41 9.55 5.62
CA ALA A 45 -7.71 9.71 6.26
C ALA A 45 -8.43 10.99 5.82
N LEU A 46 -7.69 12.10 5.71
CA LEU A 46 -8.20 13.37 5.19
C LEU A 46 -8.58 13.28 3.71
N ALA A 47 -7.78 12.59 2.89
CA ALA A 47 -8.07 12.34 1.49
C ALA A 47 -9.40 11.59 1.30
N ARG A 48 -9.61 10.51 2.05
CA ARG A 48 -10.88 9.76 2.06
C ARG A 48 -12.08 10.57 2.55
N ALA A 49 -11.85 11.63 3.32
CA ALA A 49 -12.88 12.58 3.75
C ALA A 49 -13.11 13.72 2.74
N GLY A 50 -12.36 13.78 1.64
CA GLY A 50 -12.43 14.86 0.65
C GLY A 50 -11.70 16.14 1.05
N GLU A 51 -10.92 16.12 2.14
CA GLU A 51 -10.18 17.30 2.62
C GLU A 51 -8.82 17.46 1.91
N GLU A 52 -8.85 17.73 0.60
CA GLU A 52 -7.65 17.75 -0.27
C GLU A 52 -6.52 18.62 0.28
N ALA A 53 -6.79 19.89 0.61
CA ALA A 53 -5.77 20.80 1.10
C ALA A 53 -5.17 20.35 2.44
N ALA A 54 -5.95 19.70 3.30
CA ALA A 54 -5.46 19.20 4.58
C ALA A 54 -4.63 17.91 4.39
N ALA A 55 -5.05 17.04 3.47
CA ALA A 55 -4.29 15.86 3.08
C ALA A 55 -2.92 16.24 2.50
N GLY A 56 -2.86 17.24 1.62
CA GLY A 56 -1.62 17.75 1.05
C GLY A 56 -0.64 18.24 2.12
N ARG A 57 -1.10 19.11 3.03
CA ARG A 57 -0.28 19.59 4.16
C ARG A 57 0.21 18.45 5.07
N ALA A 58 -0.59 17.41 5.25
CA ALA A 58 -0.18 16.25 6.04
C ALA A 58 0.90 15.41 5.33
N ILE A 59 0.87 15.28 4.00
CA ILE A 59 1.97 14.67 3.22
C ILE A 59 3.26 15.50 3.34
N GLU A 60 3.18 16.82 3.15
CA GLU A 60 4.35 17.71 3.29
C GLU A 60 4.98 17.61 4.69
N ALA A 61 4.16 17.51 5.74
CA ALA A 61 4.64 17.31 7.10
C ALA A 61 5.30 15.94 7.29
N ALA A 62 4.79 14.89 6.63
CA ALA A 62 5.40 13.57 6.64
C ALA A 62 6.78 13.58 5.97
N GLU A 63 6.90 14.22 4.81
CA GLU A 63 8.17 14.39 4.08
C GLU A 63 9.21 15.13 4.91
N LYS A 64 8.81 16.25 5.52
CA LYS A 64 9.68 17.03 6.40
C LYS A 64 10.17 16.20 7.59
N SER A 65 9.28 15.46 8.25
CA SER A 65 9.63 14.64 9.40
C SER A 65 10.58 13.51 9.01
N LEU A 66 10.37 12.88 7.85
CA LEU A 66 11.24 11.81 7.38
C LEU A 66 12.64 12.31 7.00
N SER A 67 12.74 13.53 6.46
CA SER A 67 14.04 14.14 6.14
C SER A 67 14.92 14.44 7.37
N GLN A 68 14.31 14.50 8.56
CA GLN A 68 15.03 14.72 9.83
C GLN A 68 15.68 13.44 10.39
N ASP A 69 15.38 12.27 9.81
CA ASP A 69 15.84 10.95 10.27
C ASP A 69 17.18 10.52 9.66
N ALA A 70 17.86 11.39 8.89
CA ALA A 70 19.03 11.01 8.09
C ALA A 70 20.26 10.55 8.91
N GLU A 71 20.24 10.68 10.24
CA GLU A 71 21.39 10.44 11.12
C GLU A 71 21.20 9.29 12.14
N GLU A 72 20.00 8.71 12.29
CA GLU A 72 19.76 7.65 13.29
C GLU A 72 19.64 6.25 12.65
N PRO A 73 20.31 5.22 13.22
CA PRO A 73 20.16 3.86 12.73
C PRO A 73 18.74 3.34 12.98
N PRO A 74 18.15 2.56 12.06
CA PRO A 74 16.77 2.13 12.17
C PRO A 74 16.53 1.28 13.42
N SER A 75 15.54 1.67 14.23
CA SER A 75 15.12 0.89 15.40
C SER A 75 14.63 -0.51 14.98
N VAL A 76 15.18 -1.55 15.61
CA VAL A 76 14.88 -2.97 15.34
C VAL A 76 13.41 -3.33 15.66
N TRP A 77 12.73 -2.52 16.45
CA TRP A 77 11.40 -2.82 17.01
C TRP A 77 10.22 -2.21 16.22
N ILE A 78 10.48 -1.22 15.37
CA ILE A 78 9.43 -0.55 14.56
C ILE A 78 9.65 -0.92 13.10
N SER A 79 8.59 -1.39 12.43
CA SER A 79 8.62 -1.59 10.97
C SER A 79 9.03 -0.29 10.29
N HIS A 80 10.20 -0.31 9.65
CA HIS A 80 10.90 0.85 9.11
C HIS A 80 10.02 1.62 8.12
N PHE A 81 9.74 2.89 8.43
CA PHE A 81 9.01 3.82 7.58
C PHE A 81 10.02 4.71 6.86
N ASP A 82 10.26 4.40 5.60
CA ASP A 82 11.24 5.05 4.73
C ASP A 82 10.59 5.80 3.56
N GLU A 83 11.41 6.39 2.69
CA GLU A 83 10.96 7.19 1.55
C GLU A 83 10.01 6.40 0.64
N ALA A 84 10.28 5.12 0.41
CA ALA A 84 9.41 4.26 -0.37
C ALA A 84 8.09 3.94 0.33
N SER A 85 8.05 3.92 1.67
CA SER A 85 6.82 3.77 2.45
C SER A 85 5.97 5.02 2.32
N LEU A 86 6.61 6.19 2.41
CA LEU A 86 5.95 7.47 2.21
C LEU A 86 5.39 7.62 0.79
N ALA A 87 6.17 7.28 -0.24
CA ALA A 87 5.70 7.28 -1.63
C ALA A 87 4.49 6.33 -1.83
N SER A 88 4.48 5.18 -1.15
CA SER A 88 3.35 4.25 -1.18
C SER A 88 2.08 4.84 -0.54
N GLU A 89 2.20 5.52 0.61
CA GLU A 89 1.05 6.20 1.23
C GLU A 89 0.59 7.41 0.42
N ALA A 90 1.51 8.18 -0.17
CA ALA A 90 1.20 9.28 -1.07
C ALA A 90 0.44 8.80 -2.32
N THR A 91 0.82 7.65 -2.88
CA THR A 91 0.09 6.98 -3.97
C THR A 91 -1.38 6.77 -3.59
N LEU A 92 -1.63 6.16 -2.43
CA LEU A 92 -2.99 5.87 -1.96
C LEU A 92 -3.76 7.16 -1.65
N CYS A 93 -3.12 8.15 -1.03
CA CYS A 93 -3.70 9.46 -0.74
C CYS A 93 -4.16 10.18 -2.02
N LEU A 94 -3.29 10.25 -3.04
CA LEU A 94 -3.58 10.89 -4.32
C LEU A 94 -4.65 10.13 -5.11
N ARG A 95 -4.62 8.80 -5.09
CA ARG A 95 -5.67 7.96 -5.69
C ARG A 95 -7.02 8.20 -5.00
N ASP A 96 -7.04 8.26 -3.67
CA ASP A 96 -8.25 8.53 -2.87
C ASP A 96 -8.86 9.92 -3.16
N LEU A 97 -8.04 10.88 -3.60
CA LEU A 97 -8.44 12.21 -4.06
C LEU A 97 -8.82 12.27 -5.56
N GLY A 98 -8.74 11.16 -6.30
CA GLY A 98 -8.97 11.13 -7.74
C GLY A 98 -7.86 11.74 -8.59
N ARG A 99 -6.69 12.04 -8.00
CA ARG A 99 -5.53 12.60 -8.70
C ARG A 99 -4.65 11.51 -9.32
N HIS A 100 -5.25 10.71 -10.20
CA HIS A 100 -4.63 9.48 -10.72
C HIS A 100 -3.26 9.68 -11.39
N PRO A 101 -3.01 10.72 -12.22
CA PRO A 101 -1.68 10.90 -12.83
C PRO A 101 -0.56 11.08 -11.78
N ALA A 102 -0.81 11.92 -10.77
CA ALA A 102 0.15 12.13 -9.68
C ALA A 102 0.28 10.86 -8.80
N ALA A 103 -0.81 10.10 -8.63
CA ALA A 103 -0.76 8.83 -7.92
C ALA A 103 0.13 7.81 -8.66
N ALA A 104 0.06 7.74 -10.00
CA ALA A 104 0.90 6.86 -10.81
C ALA A 104 2.39 7.21 -10.68
N GLU A 105 2.74 8.50 -10.71
CA GLU A 105 4.12 8.95 -10.51
C GLU A 105 4.68 8.52 -9.13
N GLN A 106 3.89 8.66 -8.07
CA GLN A 106 4.29 8.20 -6.74
C GLN A 106 4.37 6.67 -6.63
N ALA A 107 3.48 5.95 -7.31
CA ALA A 107 3.49 4.49 -7.34
C ALA A 107 4.78 3.99 -8.02
N GLU A 108 5.14 4.58 -9.15
CA GLU A 108 6.36 4.26 -9.87
C GLU A 108 7.60 4.58 -9.02
N ARG A 109 7.63 5.75 -8.34
CA ARG A 109 8.69 6.10 -7.39
C ARG A 109 8.80 5.07 -6.27
N ALA A 110 7.69 4.65 -5.67
CA ALA A 110 7.65 3.64 -4.62
C ALA A 110 8.22 2.30 -5.11
N VAL A 111 7.88 1.87 -6.33
CA VAL A 111 8.43 0.65 -6.93
C VAL A 111 9.94 0.77 -7.18
N ARG A 112 10.41 1.88 -7.74
CA ARG A 112 11.84 2.12 -8.02
C ARG A 112 12.69 2.10 -6.75
N LEU A 113 12.20 2.69 -5.66
CA LEU A 113 12.91 2.74 -4.38
C LEU A 113 12.96 1.38 -3.66
N ARG A 114 12.20 0.37 -4.11
CA ARG A 114 12.19 -0.98 -3.51
C ARG A 114 13.15 -1.91 -4.26
N GLY A 115 14.39 -2.01 -3.75
CA GLY A 115 15.41 -2.96 -4.21
C GLY A 115 15.30 -4.37 -3.58
N GLY A 116 16.01 -5.33 -4.22
CA GLY A 116 16.30 -6.74 -3.88
C GLY A 116 15.57 -7.41 -2.72
N ASP A 117 15.73 -6.90 -1.50
CA ASP A 117 15.28 -7.55 -0.26
C ASP A 117 13.81 -7.27 0.09
N ARG A 118 13.13 -6.36 -0.62
CA ARG A 118 11.73 -5.96 -0.33
C ARG A 118 10.73 -6.37 -1.40
N ALA A 119 10.87 -7.60 -1.91
CA ALA A 119 10.00 -8.16 -2.95
C ALA A 119 8.49 -7.97 -2.67
N ARG A 120 8.05 -8.18 -1.43
CA ARG A 120 6.63 -8.02 -1.04
C ARG A 120 6.13 -6.57 -1.21
N SER A 121 6.88 -5.60 -0.73
CA SER A 121 6.50 -4.18 -0.81
C SER A 121 6.53 -3.67 -2.24
N ARG A 122 7.49 -4.17 -3.05
CA ARG A 122 7.53 -3.89 -4.48
C ARG A 122 6.29 -4.39 -5.20
N VAL A 123 5.86 -5.62 -4.91
CA VAL A 123 4.62 -6.20 -5.46
C VAL A 123 3.38 -5.37 -5.10
N PHE A 124 3.28 -4.88 -3.87
CA PHE A 124 2.18 -3.97 -3.50
C PHE A 124 2.18 -2.66 -4.30
N GLY A 125 3.36 -2.08 -4.52
CA GLY A 125 3.53 -0.90 -5.37
C GLY A 125 3.10 -1.16 -6.81
N GLN A 126 3.55 -2.28 -7.40
CA GLN A 126 3.19 -2.67 -8.77
C GLN A 126 1.68 -2.91 -8.94
N ILE A 127 1.02 -3.56 -7.97
CA ILE A 127 -0.44 -3.72 -8.02
C ILE A 127 -1.12 -2.35 -8.00
N SER A 128 -0.71 -1.47 -7.09
CA SER A 128 -1.30 -0.13 -6.98
C SER A 128 -1.10 0.66 -8.28
N GLN A 129 0.08 0.59 -8.90
CA GLN A 129 0.38 1.20 -10.18
C GLN A 129 -0.52 0.66 -11.31
N ALA A 130 -0.65 -0.66 -11.43
CA ALA A 130 -1.50 -1.29 -12.45
C ALA A 130 -2.98 -0.90 -12.28
N VAL A 131 -3.47 -0.84 -11.04
CA VAL A 131 -4.83 -0.39 -10.73
C VAL A 131 -5.03 1.06 -11.18
N ILE A 132 -4.10 1.96 -10.85
CA ILE A 132 -4.20 3.38 -11.21
C ILE A 132 -4.19 3.56 -12.73
N HIS A 133 -3.32 2.85 -13.47
CA HIS A 133 -3.35 2.89 -14.93
C HIS A 133 -4.70 2.41 -15.49
N ALA A 134 -5.27 1.33 -14.93
CA ALA A 134 -6.59 0.85 -15.33
C ALA A 134 -7.71 1.87 -15.01
N GLU A 135 -7.66 2.54 -13.87
CA GLU A 135 -8.60 3.61 -13.48
C GLU A 135 -8.50 4.84 -14.40
N MET A 136 -7.34 5.10 -15.01
CA MET A 136 -7.15 6.14 -16.02
C MET A 136 -7.54 5.70 -17.45
N GLY A 137 -7.87 4.41 -17.65
CA GLY A 137 -8.11 3.83 -18.98
C GLY A 137 -6.83 3.56 -19.78
N GLU A 138 -5.65 3.65 -19.16
CA GLU A 138 -4.35 3.36 -19.76
C GLU A 138 -4.07 1.85 -19.77
N LEU A 139 -4.89 1.10 -20.50
CA LEU A 139 -4.94 -0.36 -20.43
C LEU A 139 -3.62 -1.04 -20.81
N GLU A 140 -2.89 -0.50 -21.78
CA GLU A 140 -1.60 -1.05 -22.19
C GLU A 140 -0.58 -0.98 -21.04
N SER A 141 -0.47 0.18 -20.38
CA SER A 141 0.41 0.35 -19.20
C SER A 141 -0.04 -0.49 -18.02
N ALA A 142 -1.35 -0.59 -17.78
CA ALA A 142 -1.90 -1.49 -16.75
C ALA A 142 -1.53 -2.95 -17.02
N CYS A 143 -1.62 -3.39 -18.28
CA CYS A 143 -1.25 -4.74 -18.68
C CYS A 143 0.26 -5.00 -18.56
N GLU A 144 1.11 -4.05 -18.97
CA GLU A 144 2.56 -4.19 -18.84
C GLU A 144 3.02 -4.36 -17.40
N VAL A 145 2.49 -3.55 -16.48
CA VAL A 145 2.79 -3.68 -15.05
C VAL A 145 2.20 -4.98 -14.49
N GLY A 146 1.00 -5.36 -14.94
CA GLY A 146 0.35 -6.62 -14.58
C GLY A 146 1.15 -7.86 -14.99
N ASP A 147 1.74 -7.87 -16.18
CA ASP A 147 2.57 -8.98 -16.66
C ASP A 147 3.83 -9.15 -15.79
N GLN A 148 4.53 -8.04 -15.48
CA GLN A 148 5.71 -8.06 -14.58
C GLN A 148 5.37 -8.53 -13.15
N LEU A 149 4.17 -8.21 -12.70
CA LEU A 149 3.66 -8.59 -11.38
C LEU A 149 3.42 -10.11 -11.27
N LEU A 150 2.94 -10.76 -12.33
CA LEU A 150 2.65 -12.20 -12.34
C LEU A 150 3.90 -13.03 -12.05
N ASP A 151 5.05 -12.63 -12.60
CA ASP A 151 6.34 -13.30 -12.35
C ASP A 151 6.75 -13.21 -10.87
N SER A 152 6.48 -12.07 -10.23
CA SER A 152 6.84 -11.79 -8.84
C SER A 152 5.89 -12.44 -7.82
N CYS A 153 4.62 -12.66 -8.19
CA CYS A 153 3.58 -13.14 -7.27
C CYS A 153 3.62 -14.64 -6.96
N ARG A 154 4.29 -15.45 -7.78
CA ARG A 154 4.30 -16.91 -7.63
C ARG A 154 5.03 -17.41 -6.37
N VAL A 155 5.94 -16.59 -5.82
CA VAL A 155 6.84 -17.00 -4.73
C VAL A 155 6.39 -16.48 -3.35
N LEU A 156 5.36 -15.63 -3.27
CA LEU A 156 5.00 -14.89 -2.05
C LEU A 156 3.75 -15.42 -1.33
N GLY A 157 3.87 -16.00 -0.14
CA GLY A 157 2.73 -16.42 0.69
C GLY A 157 2.04 -15.28 1.47
N SER A 158 1.29 -14.39 0.80
CA SER A 158 0.64 -13.22 1.44
C SER A 158 -0.84 -13.09 1.08
N LEU A 159 -1.74 -13.28 2.06
CA LEU A 159 -3.19 -13.11 1.87
C LEU A 159 -3.56 -11.70 1.39
N ARG A 160 -2.87 -10.67 1.87
CA ARG A 160 -3.13 -9.27 1.47
C ARG A 160 -2.80 -9.01 -0.01
N ILE A 161 -1.77 -9.67 -0.56
CA ILE A 161 -1.47 -9.59 -2.00
C ILE A 161 -2.65 -10.18 -2.78
N THR A 162 -3.21 -11.31 -2.35
CA THR A 162 -4.36 -11.93 -3.02
C THR A 162 -5.57 -10.98 -3.07
N GLN A 163 -5.86 -10.27 -1.98
CA GLN A 163 -6.93 -9.27 -1.96
C GLN A 163 -6.70 -8.11 -2.94
N GLN A 164 -5.46 -7.63 -3.08
CA GLN A 164 -5.17 -6.55 -4.03
C GLN A 164 -5.14 -7.03 -5.48
N LEU A 165 -4.81 -8.30 -5.74
CA LEU A 165 -4.98 -8.90 -7.07
C LEU A 165 -6.46 -8.98 -7.46
N ASP A 166 -7.36 -9.23 -6.50
CA ASP A 166 -8.81 -9.21 -6.73
C ASP A 166 -9.31 -7.78 -7.06
N GLU A 167 -8.75 -6.76 -6.40
CA GLU A 167 -9.02 -5.36 -6.72
C GLU A 167 -8.57 -5.00 -8.16
N LEU A 168 -7.36 -5.41 -8.55
CA LEU A 168 -6.88 -5.22 -9.92
C LEU A 168 -7.78 -5.93 -10.94
N ALA A 169 -8.12 -7.19 -10.70
CA ALA A 169 -9.01 -7.94 -11.57
C ALA A 169 -10.40 -7.28 -11.67
N GLY A 170 -10.93 -6.77 -10.56
CA GLY A 170 -12.19 -6.02 -10.53
C GLY A 170 -12.13 -4.74 -11.37
N THR A 171 -11.04 -4.00 -11.26
CA THR A 171 -10.81 -2.74 -12.00
C THR A 171 -10.67 -2.96 -13.50
N LEU A 172 -10.04 -4.08 -13.91
CA LEU A 172 -9.86 -4.44 -15.31
C LEU A 172 -11.10 -5.07 -15.95
N ARG A 173 -12.03 -5.62 -15.14
CA ARG A 173 -13.19 -6.39 -15.63
C ARG A 173 -14.09 -5.64 -16.62
N PRO A 174 -14.36 -4.33 -16.46
CA PRO A 174 -15.12 -3.55 -17.45
C PRO A 174 -14.49 -3.56 -18.85
N PHE A 175 -13.18 -3.80 -18.95
CA PHE A 175 -12.41 -3.78 -20.20
C PHE A 175 -12.12 -5.20 -20.75
N ALA A 176 -12.82 -6.23 -20.28
CA ALA A 176 -12.56 -7.62 -20.65
C ALA A 176 -12.77 -7.96 -22.14
N SER A 177 -13.40 -7.07 -22.93
CA SER A 177 -13.48 -7.21 -24.38
C SER A 177 -12.14 -6.97 -25.07
N GLU A 178 -11.22 -6.24 -24.43
CA GLU A 178 -9.88 -6.02 -24.96
C GLU A 178 -9.02 -7.27 -24.78
N ARG A 179 -8.45 -7.76 -25.89
CA ARG A 179 -7.71 -9.04 -25.89
C ARG A 179 -6.57 -9.08 -24.88
N ARG A 180 -5.85 -7.96 -24.69
CA ARG A 180 -4.72 -7.89 -23.76
C ARG A 180 -5.21 -7.97 -22.31
N VAL A 181 -6.31 -7.26 -22.00
CA VAL A 181 -6.94 -7.30 -20.67
C VAL A 181 -7.50 -8.68 -20.36
N ALA A 182 -8.20 -9.32 -21.30
CA ALA A 182 -8.73 -10.67 -21.13
C ALA A 182 -7.64 -11.69 -20.74
N ARG A 183 -6.49 -11.66 -21.44
CA ARG A 183 -5.34 -12.54 -21.12
C ARG A 183 -4.79 -12.28 -19.72
N LEU A 184 -4.66 -11.01 -19.33
CA LEU A 184 -4.18 -10.68 -17.99
C LEU A 184 -5.17 -11.15 -16.91
N LEU A 185 -6.47 -10.98 -17.11
CA LEU A 185 -7.50 -11.47 -16.19
C LEU A 185 -7.43 -12.99 -16.01
N ASP A 186 -7.25 -13.74 -17.10
CA ASP A 186 -7.07 -15.20 -17.06
C ASP A 186 -5.82 -15.59 -16.25
N ALA A 187 -4.71 -14.90 -16.50
CA ALA A 187 -3.44 -15.15 -15.81
C ALA A 187 -3.50 -14.80 -14.31
N LEU A 188 -4.17 -13.71 -13.94
CA LEU A 188 -4.44 -13.34 -12.54
C LEU A 188 -5.28 -14.42 -11.85
N GLY A 189 -6.28 -14.98 -12.55
CA GLY A 189 -7.09 -16.09 -12.05
C GLY A 189 -6.27 -17.35 -11.78
N GLU A 190 -5.31 -17.68 -12.65
CA GLU A 190 -4.40 -18.82 -12.46
C GLU A 190 -3.45 -18.60 -11.28
N VAL A 191 -2.82 -17.42 -11.18
CA VAL A 191 -1.96 -17.08 -10.05
C VAL A 191 -2.74 -17.15 -8.74
N LYS A 192 -4.00 -16.70 -8.70
CA LYS A 192 -4.84 -16.82 -7.51
C LYS A 192 -5.08 -18.28 -7.10
N ARG A 193 -5.38 -19.16 -8.06
CA ARG A 193 -5.54 -20.61 -7.78
C ARG A 193 -4.27 -21.22 -7.21
N GLN A 194 -3.12 -20.97 -7.83
CA GLN A 194 -1.82 -21.46 -7.36
C GLN A 194 -1.52 -20.98 -5.93
N ARG A 195 -1.79 -19.70 -5.65
CA ARG A 195 -1.61 -19.11 -4.32
C ARG A 195 -2.54 -19.71 -3.26
N SER A 196 -3.77 -20.05 -3.62
CA SER A 196 -4.71 -20.69 -2.69
C SER A 196 -4.20 -22.08 -2.24
N LEU A 197 -3.58 -22.83 -3.15
CA LEU A 197 -2.95 -24.12 -2.84
C LEU A 197 -1.72 -23.95 -1.93
N LEU A 198 -0.87 -22.95 -2.22
CA LEU A 198 0.29 -22.63 -1.37
C LEU A 198 -0.11 -22.22 0.05
N LEU A 199 -1.16 -21.41 0.19
CA LEU A 199 -1.64 -20.94 1.49
C LEU A 199 -2.37 -22.03 2.28
N ALA A 200 -3.05 -22.97 1.60
CA ALA A 200 -3.69 -24.12 2.25
C ALA A 200 -2.67 -25.13 2.83
N GLY A 201 -1.44 -25.16 2.31
CA GLY A 201 -0.37 -26.04 2.79
C GLY A 201 0.44 -25.50 3.97
N ILE A 202 0.20 -24.28 4.44
CA ILE A 202 0.88 -23.71 5.62
C ILE A 202 0.13 -24.18 6.87
N PRO A 203 0.72 -24.99 7.76
CA PRO A 203 0.06 -25.36 9.00
C PRO A 203 -0.20 -24.08 9.82
N SER A 204 -1.47 -23.87 10.19
CA SER A 204 -1.85 -22.83 11.15
C SER A 204 -1.06 -23.06 12.42
N SER A 205 -0.13 -22.15 12.74
CA SER A 205 0.52 -22.13 14.05
C SER A 205 -0.55 -21.71 15.05
N ASP A 206 -1.21 -22.69 15.66
CA ASP A 206 -2.21 -22.49 16.70
C ASP A 206 -1.46 -22.24 18.02
N PRO A 207 -1.53 -21.03 18.63
CA PRO A 207 -0.93 -20.80 19.94
C PRO A 207 -1.98 -21.10 21.00
N GLY A 208 -2.25 -22.38 21.27
CA GLY A 208 -3.26 -22.71 22.28
C GLY A 208 -3.53 -24.17 22.50
N GLY A 209 -2.78 -24.81 23.40
CA GLY A 209 -3.15 -26.11 23.98
C GLY A 209 -2.24 -26.46 25.16
N PRO A 210 -2.79 -26.86 26.32
CA PRO A 210 -2.21 -26.56 27.63
C PRO A 210 -1.08 -27.52 28.03
N SER A 211 -0.09 -26.98 28.73
CA SER A 211 0.84 -27.76 29.54
C SER A 211 0.12 -28.24 30.80
N SER A 212 -0.07 -29.55 30.92
CA SER A 212 -0.27 -30.23 32.21
C SER A 212 1.03 -30.28 33.00
#